data_AF-A0A210QB54-F1
#
_entry.id   AF-A0A210QB54-F1
#
_cell.length_a   1.000
_cell.length_b   1.000
_cell.length_c   1.000
_cell.angle_alpha   90.00
_cell.angle_beta   90.00
_cell.angle_gamma   90.00
#
_symmetry.space_group_name_H-M   'P 1'
#
loop_
_entity.id
_entity.type
_entity.pdbx_description
1 polymer ?
#
loop_
_entity_poly.entity_id
_entity_poly.type
_entity_poly.pdbx_seq_one_letter_code
_entity_poly.pdbx_strand_id
1 'polypeptide(L)'
;MGVHHIPHTEDLPVTPSPGMDLSLYLLPYNYFTEDPAMASKSSVRIELKDKSRPQDGVRVKQYGITKGKQCLAKKNNYFEMLLNNPNVIVDTGEGSTAI
;
A
#
# COMPACT_ATOMS: atom_id res chain seq x y z
N MET A 1 14.21 -2.49 -21.55
CA MET A 1 13.52 -1.26 -22.01
C MET A 1 14.49 -0.11 -21.84
N GLY A 2 14.33 0.98 -22.59
CA GLY A 2 15.21 2.14 -22.51
C GLY A 2 14.47 3.42 -22.85
N VAL A 3 15.03 4.54 -22.40
CA VAL A 3 14.49 5.88 -22.64
C VAL A 3 15.57 6.75 -23.23
N HIS A 4 15.22 7.54 -24.25
CA HIS A 4 16.06 8.63 -24.70
C HIS A 4 15.69 9.88 -23.88
N HIS A 5 16.51 10.19 -22.88
CA HIS A 5 16.26 11.27 -21.94
C HIS A 5 17.10 12.51 -22.30
N ILE A 6 16.44 13.64 -22.52
CA ILE A 6 17.08 14.96 -22.70
C ILE A 6 16.89 15.71 -21.38
N PRO A 7 17.95 15.91 -20.58
CA PRO A 7 17.82 16.56 -19.28
C PRO A 7 17.29 17.99 -19.40
N HIS A 8 16.43 18.37 -18.46
CA HIS A 8 15.85 19.70 -18.36
C HIS A 8 15.86 20.23 -16.91
N THR A 9 15.37 21.45 -16.67
CA THR A 9 15.54 22.16 -15.39
C THR A 9 14.96 21.42 -14.18
N GLU A 10 13.95 20.60 -14.39
CA GLU A 10 13.22 19.82 -13.41
C GLU A 10 14.00 18.58 -12.97
N ASP A 11 15.10 18.23 -13.65
CA ASP A 11 16.04 17.17 -13.26
C ASP A 11 17.06 17.60 -12.21
N LEU A 12 16.99 18.85 -11.73
CA LEU A 12 17.89 19.36 -10.70
C LEU A 12 17.21 19.32 -9.33
N PRO A 13 17.87 18.81 -8.27
CA PRO A 13 19.22 18.23 -8.23
C PRO A 13 19.29 16.76 -8.69
N VAL A 14 18.14 16.12 -8.89
CA VAL A 14 18.05 14.72 -9.32
C VAL A 14 16.84 14.57 -10.23
N THR A 15 16.98 13.74 -11.28
CA THR A 15 15.86 13.38 -12.15
C THR A 15 14.74 12.72 -11.33
N PRO A 16 13.50 13.22 -11.41
CA PRO A 16 12.39 12.65 -10.68
C PRO A 16 12.02 11.26 -11.22
N SER A 17 11.65 10.33 -10.34
CA SER A 17 11.17 8.99 -10.74
C SER A 17 9.89 9.04 -11.59
N PRO A 18 8.86 9.86 -11.26
CA PRO A 18 7.63 9.91 -12.03
C PRO A 18 7.85 10.17 -13.52
N GLY A 19 7.43 9.23 -14.35
CA GLY A 19 7.53 9.35 -15.82
C GLY A 19 8.83 8.83 -16.41
N MET A 20 9.81 8.49 -15.57
CA MET A 20 11.06 7.81 -15.97
C MET A 20 11.03 6.29 -15.70
N ASP A 21 9.92 5.80 -15.15
CA ASP A 21 9.70 4.39 -14.85
C ASP A 21 9.55 3.54 -16.12
N LEU A 22 10.29 2.43 -16.20
CA LEU A 22 10.22 1.49 -17.30
C LEU A 22 9.73 0.12 -16.78
N SER A 23 8.53 -0.31 -17.19
CA SER A 23 7.92 -1.56 -16.74
C SER A 23 7.55 -2.53 -17.87
N LEU A 24 7.87 -3.81 -17.72
CA LEU A 24 7.36 -4.89 -18.56
C LEU A 24 6.35 -5.71 -17.74
N TYR A 25 5.18 -5.96 -18.31
CA TYR A 25 4.14 -6.77 -17.66
C TYR A 25 3.92 -8.07 -18.43
N LEU A 26 4.02 -9.20 -17.72
CA LEU A 26 3.56 -10.49 -18.22
C LEU A 26 2.17 -10.73 -17.63
N LEU A 27 1.15 -10.53 -18.46
CA LEU A 27 -0.24 -10.68 -18.06
C LEU A 27 -0.80 -12.02 -18.57
N PRO A 28 -1.66 -12.69 -17.80
CA PRO A 28 -2.31 -13.91 -18.25
C PRO A 28 -3.21 -13.62 -19.47
N TYR A 29 -3.11 -14.46 -20.50
CA TYR A 29 -3.97 -14.40 -21.68
C TYR A 29 -4.64 -15.75 -21.89
N ASN A 30 -5.96 -15.83 -21.63
CA ASN A 30 -6.75 -17.06 -21.61
C ASN A 30 -6.15 -18.19 -20.73
N TYR A 31 -5.36 -17.82 -19.72
CA TYR A 31 -4.70 -18.76 -18.82
C TYR A 31 -5.63 -19.22 -17.68
N PHE A 32 -6.50 -18.34 -17.20
CA PHE A 32 -7.51 -18.63 -16.18
C PHE A 32 -8.91 -18.59 -16.78
N THR A 33 -9.86 -19.28 -16.16
CA THR A 33 -11.29 -19.25 -16.55
C THR A 33 -12.00 -17.98 -16.10
N GLU A 34 -11.45 -17.29 -15.10
CA GLU A 34 -11.95 -16.03 -14.53
C GLU A 34 -10.76 -15.21 -13.99
N ASP A 35 -10.94 -13.91 -13.75
CA ASP A 35 -9.94 -13.05 -13.13
C ASP A 35 -9.57 -13.56 -11.72
N PRO A 36 -8.30 -13.92 -11.45
CA PRO A 36 -7.87 -14.39 -10.13
C PRO A 36 -8.08 -13.34 -9.03
N ALA A 37 -8.18 -12.05 -9.35
CA ALA A 37 -8.44 -11.00 -8.36
C ALA A 37 -9.85 -11.12 -7.73
N MET A 38 -10.80 -11.82 -8.37
CA MET A 38 -12.14 -12.04 -7.83
C MET A 38 -12.15 -12.83 -6.52
N ALA A 39 -11.13 -13.68 -6.30
CA ALA A 39 -10.98 -14.43 -5.05
C ALA A 39 -10.30 -13.62 -3.93
N SER A 40 -10.05 -12.31 -4.14
CA SER A 40 -9.32 -11.50 -3.16
C SER A 40 -10.09 -11.35 -1.84
N LYS A 41 -9.39 -11.64 -0.73
CA LYS A 41 -9.85 -11.40 0.64
C LYS A 41 -10.00 -9.90 0.98
N SER A 42 -9.33 -9.02 0.23
CA SER A 42 -9.45 -7.58 0.39
C SER A 42 -10.58 -6.96 -0.45
N SER A 43 -11.37 -7.78 -1.16
CA SER A 43 -12.55 -7.30 -1.88
C SER A 43 -13.64 -6.79 -0.92
N VAL A 44 -14.36 -5.75 -1.36
CA VAL A 44 -15.46 -5.14 -0.62
C VAL A 44 -16.70 -5.14 -1.49
N ARG A 45 -17.80 -5.68 -0.96
CA ARG A 45 -19.10 -5.69 -1.63
C ARG A 45 -20.10 -4.88 -0.84
N ILE A 46 -20.69 -3.89 -1.51
CA ILE A 46 -21.62 -2.92 -0.93
C ILE A 46 -22.98 -3.14 -1.58
N GLU A 47 -24.00 -3.44 -0.78
CA GLU A 47 -25.35 -3.72 -1.26
C GLU A 47 -26.37 -2.98 -0.42
N LEU A 48 -27.44 -2.46 -1.01
CA LEU A 48 -28.58 -1.99 -0.22
C LEU A 48 -29.13 -3.14 0.63
N LYS A 49 -29.51 -2.85 1.88
CA LYS A 49 -30.17 -3.87 2.72
C LYS A 49 -31.51 -4.30 2.12
N ASP A 50 -32.27 -3.32 1.63
CA ASP A 50 -33.54 -3.50 0.96
C ASP A 50 -33.55 -2.59 -0.28
N LYS A 51 -33.79 -3.16 -1.46
CA LYS A 51 -33.85 -2.40 -2.72
C LYS A 51 -35.05 -1.46 -2.77
N SER A 52 -36.11 -1.78 -2.04
CA SER A 52 -37.38 -1.04 -2.05
C SER A 52 -37.37 0.13 -1.06
N ARG A 53 -36.48 0.09 -0.08
CA ARG A 53 -36.34 1.12 0.97
C ARG A 53 -34.87 1.51 1.13
N PRO A 54 -34.36 2.41 0.26
CA PRO A 54 -32.97 2.86 0.31
C PRO A 54 -32.56 3.51 1.64
N GLN A 55 -33.54 3.98 2.41
CA GLN A 55 -33.36 4.63 3.71
C GLN A 55 -32.87 3.67 4.81
N ASP A 56 -33.07 2.36 4.67
CA ASP A 56 -32.67 1.34 5.66
C ASP A 56 -31.13 1.12 5.70
N GLY A 57 -30.42 1.77 4.78
CA GLY A 57 -28.98 1.79 4.69
C GLY A 57 -28.41 0.61 3.91
N VAL A 58 -27.11 0.39 4.12
CA VAL A 58 -26.28 -0.44 3.24
C VAL A 58 -25.62 -1.57 4.02
N ARG A 59 -25.54 -2.75 3.40
CA ARG A 59 -24.77 -3.91 3.85
C ARG A 59 -23.40 -3.90 3.19
N VAL A 60 -22.37 -3.75 4.02
CA VAL A 60 -20.97 -3.85 3.60
C VAL A 60 -20.42 -5.22 3.99
N LYS A 61 -20.05 -6.03 3.00
CA LYS A 61 -19.34 -7.32 3.18
C LYS A 61 -17.87 -7.12 2.85
N GLN A 62 -17.01 -7.49 3.80
CA GLN A 62 -15.55 -7.55 3.65
C GLN A 62 -15.14 -8.99 3.95
N TYR A 63 -14.34 -9.61 3.07
CA TYR A 63 -14.13 -11.08 3.11
C TYR A 63 -12.94 -11.53 3.98
N GLY A 64 -11.98 -10.65 4.27
CA GLY A 64 -10.79 -11.00 5.05
C GLY A 64 -10.35 -10.01 6.13
N ILE A 65 -11.08 -8.89 6.30
CA ILE A 65 -10.76 -7.89 7.32
C ILE A 65 -11.66 -8.13 8.53
N THR A 66 -11.07 -8.42 9.69
CA THR A 66 -11.82 -8.40 10.95
C THR A 66 -12.12 -6.96 11.34
N LYS A 67 -13.41 -6.65 11.52
CA LYS A 67 -13.87 -5.35 12.04
C LYS A 67 -13.23 -5.12 13.41
N GLY A 68 -12.58 -3.96 13.61
CA GLY A 68 -12.08 -3.54 14.93
C GLY A 68 -10.57 -3.49 15.14
N LYS A 69 -9.74 -3.68 14.09
CA LYS A 69 -8.29 -3.46 14.23
C LYS A 69 -7.94 -1.96 14.13
N GLN A 70 -8.10 -1.22 15.22
CA GLN A 70 -7.46 0.09 15.40
C GLN A 70 -6.05 -0.10 15.98
N CYS A 71 -5.21 -0.85 15.28
CA CYS A 71 -3.80 -0.98 15.63
C CYS A 71 -3.04 0.13 14.91
N LEU A 72 -3.04 1.33 15.48
CA LEU A 72 -2.19 2.40 14.98
C LEU A 72 -0.74 2.03 15.30
N ALA A 73 0.11 2.03 14.26
CA ALA A 73 1.54 1.95 14.47
C ALA A 73 1.97 3.10 15.40
N LYS A 74 2.82 2.81 16.37
CA LYS A 74 3.36 3.84 17.26
C LYS A 74 4.08 4.88 16.38
N LYS A 75 3.69 6.15 16.53
CA LYS A 75 4.37 7.25 15.85
C LYS A 75 5.75 7.42 16.49
N ASN A 76 6.76 6.79 15.89
CA ASN A 76 8.13 6.94 16.33
C ASN A 76 8.72 8.17 15.63
N ASN A 77 9.00 9.23 16.39
CA ASN A 77 9.76 10.36 15.90
C ASN A 77 11.25 10.07 16.13
N TYR A 78 11.98 9.84 15.04
CA TYR A 78 13.41 9.51 15.09
C TYR A 78 14.22 10.56 15.85
N PHE A 79 13.92 11.86 15.68
CA PHE A 79 14.58 12.93 16.42
C PHE A 79 14.31 12.85 17.93
N GLU A 80 13.09 12.50 18.31
CA GLU A 80 12.72 12.33 19.72
C GLU A 80 13.37 11.10 20.34
N MET A 81 13.51 10.02 19.55
CA MET A 81 14.24 8.82 19.97
C MET A 81 15.74 9.07 20.13
N LEU A 82 16.34 9.87 19.25
CA LEU A 82 17.74 10.30 19.36
C LEU A 82 18.02 11.14 20.60
N LEU A 83 17.11 12.09 20.90
CA LEU A 83 17.22 12.93 22.09
C LEU A 83 17.10 12.12 23.38
N ASN A 84 16.22 11.10 23.39
CA ASN A 84 16.00 10.26 24.56
C ASN A 84 17.03 9.13 24.71
N ASN A 85 17.57 8.61 23.60
CA ASN A 85 18.64 7.61 23.62
C ASN A 85 19.57 7.75 22.40
N PRO A 86 20.77 8.35 22.56
CA PRO A 86 21.71 8.55 21.45
C PRO A 86 22.32 7.24 20.93
N ASN A 87 22.25 6.14 21.71
CA ASN A 87 22.76 4.83 21.29
C ASN A 87 21.90 4.15 20.22
N VAL A 88 20.71 4.70 19.88
CA VAL A 88 19.84 4.14 18.84
C VAL A 88 20.51 4.09 17.45
N ILE A 89 21.53 4.94 17.22
CA ILE A 89 22.33 4.96 15.98
C ILE A 89 23.27 3.74 15.91
N VAL A 90 23.73 3.25 17.06
CA VAL A 90 24.72 2.16 17.17
C VAL A 90 24.02 0.81 17.30
N ASP A 91 22.92 0.74 18.06
CA ASP A 91 22.20 -0.48 18.38
C ASP A 91 21.38 -1.05 17.20
N THR A 92 21.16 -0.29 16.12
CA THR A 92 20.45 -0.78 14.92
C THR A 92 21.26 -1.81 14.11
N GLY A 93 22.51 -2.12 14.52
CA GLY A 93 23.34 -3.18 13.96
C GLY A 93 23.15 -4.59 14.57
N GLU A 94 22.46 -4.73 15.71
CA GLU A 94 22.20 -6.04 16.33
C GLU A 94 20.73 -6.20 16.74
N GLY A 95 19.94 -6.77 15.81
CA GLY A 95 18.77 -7.57 16.16
C GLY A 95 17.54 -6.82 16.71
N SER A 96 16.84 -6.08 15.85
CA SER A 96 15.40 -5.85 16.06
C SER A 96 14.60 -6.94 15.33
N THR A 97 14.53 -8.11 15.95
CA THR A 97 13.42 -9.05 15.72
C THR A 97 12.18 -8.47 16.40
N ALA A 98 11.25 -7.94 15.62
CA ALA A 98 9.88 -7.70 16.06
C ALA A 98 8.95 -8.63 15.27
N ILE A 99 8.42 -9.63 15.97
CA ILE A 99 7.20 -10.36 15.62
C ILE A 99 6.01 -9.44 15.87
#